data_AF-A0A3E3EH26-F1
#
_entry.id   AF-A0A3E3EH26-F1
#
_cell.length_a   1.000
_cell.length_b   1.000
_cell.length_c   1.000
_cell.angle_alpha   90.00
_cell.angle_beta   90.00
_cell.angle_gamma   90.00
#
_symmetry.space_group_name_H-M   'P 1'
#
loop_
_entity.id
_entity.type
_entity.pdbx_description
1 polymer ?
#
loop_
_entity_poly.entity_id
_entity_poly.type
_entity_poly.pdbx_seq_one_letter_code
_entity_poly.pdbx_strand_id
1 'polypeptide(L)'
;MIDKNKLITELDKLDCISNINYYTNNCNSHDDIVNTIEEIFEAELSAKEMFEELGWKKMYESQCSIIYEKGFRTISFLHQSNNVNVVDSSGHIDMKLLKAINQQCKELGWI
;
A
#
# COMPACT_ATOMS: atom_id res chain seq x y z
N MET A 1 20.48 -5.96 -15.32
CA MET A 1 21.33 -6.02 -14.12
C MET A 1 21.23 -4.67 -13.43
N ILE A 2 20.55 -4.61 -12.28
CA ILE A 2 20.34 -3.35 -11.55
C ILE A 2 21.65 -3.00 -10.84
N ASP A 3 22.03 -1.73 -10.89
CA ASP A 3 23.26 -1.23 -10.27
C ASP A 3 23.17 -1.35 -8.74
N LYS A 4 24.07 -2.16 -8.17
CA LYS A 4 24.18 -2.43 -6.73
C LYS A 4 24.29 -1.14 -5.91
N ASN A 5 24.98 -0.12 -6.42
CA ASN A 5 25.17 1.14 -5.71
C ASN A 5 23.88 1.98 -5.70
N LYS A 6 23.07 1.86 -6.75
CA LYS A 6 21.78 2.53 -6.86
C LYS A 6 20.75 1.91 -5.91
N LEU A 7 20.78 0.59 -5.73
CA LEU A 7 19.95 -0.13 -4.78
C LEU A 7 20.27 0.24 -3.33
N ILE A 8 21.55 0.26 -2.95
CA ILE A 8 21.99 0.65 -1.61
C ILE A 8 21.59 2.10 -1.29
N THR A 9 21.74 3.00 -2.26
CA THR A 9 21.39 4.42 -2.08
C THR A 9 19.88 4.65 -1.95
N GLU A 10 19.04 3.82 -2.56
CA GLU A 10 17.58 3.88 -2.37
C GLU A 10 17.14 3.22 -1.05
N LEU A 11 17.85 2.18 -0.59
CA LEU A 11 17.64 1.55 0.72
C LEU A 11 18.03 2.47 1.88
N ASP A 12 19.10 3.27 1.73
CA ASP A 12 19.53 4.23 2.75
C ASP A 12 18.56 5.41 2.94
N LYS A 13 17.71 5.70 1.94
CA LYS A 13 16.67 6.75 1.98
C LYS A 13 15.39 6.29 2.67
N LEU A 14 15.21 4.98 2.82
CA LEU A 14 14.08 4.39 3.51
C LEU A 14 14.48 4.24 4.97
N ASP A 15 13.75 4.87 5.89
CA ASP A 15 13.88 4.81 7.37
C ASP A 15 13.69 3.37 7.94
N CYS A 16 13.78 2.36 7.08
CA CYS A 16 13.55 0.94 7.25
C CYS A 16 14.85 0.16 7.57
N ILE A 17 16.02 0.82 7.55
CA ILE A 17 17.34 0.19 7.79
C ILE A 17 17.39 -0.51 9.16
N SER A 18 16.69 0.03 10.17
CA SER A 18 16.60 -0.57 11.50
C SER A 18 15.93 -1.95 11.47
N ASN A 19 14.89 -2.12 10.66
CA ASN A 19 14.21 -3.41 10.50
C ASN A 19 15.04 -4.37 9.64
N ILE A 20 15.69 -3.89 8.57
CA ILE A 20 16.50 -4.74 7.68
C ILE A 20 17.71 -5.35 8.42
N ASN A 21 18.39 -4.58 9.27
CA ASN A 21 19.55 -5.08 10.02
C ASN A 21 19.21 -6.18 11.05
N TYR A 22 17.97 -6.23 11.55
CA TYR A 22 17.55 -7.31 12.44
C TYR A 22 17.46 -8.65 11.69
N TYR A 23 16.95 -8.64 10.47
CA TYR A 23 16.74 -9.84 9.67
C TYR A 23 18.01 -10.29 8.91
N THR A 24 18.83 -9.37 8.40
CA THR A 24 20.04 -9.71 7.63
C THR A 24 21.16 -10.36 8.45
N ASN A 25 21.23 -10.09 9.77
CA ASN A 25 22.22 -10.71 10.66
C ASN A 25 21.98 -12.21 10.93
N ASN A 26 20.87 -12.77 10.43
CA ASN A 26 20.54 -14.20 10.53
C ASN A 26 20.49 -14.92 9.16
N CYS A 27 20.75 -14.22 8.05
CA CYS A 27 20.72 -14.80 6.70
C CYS A 27 22.11 -15.32 6.31
N ASN A 28 22.22 -16.61 5.96
CA ASN A 28 23.50 -17.26 5.66
C ASN A 28 23.86 -17.27 4.17
N SER A 29 22.99 -16.77 3.28
CA SER A 29 23.23 -16.69 1.84
C SER A 29 22.64 -15.43 1.20
N HIS A 30 23.15 -15.06 0.01
CA HIS A 30 22.64 -13.93 -0.78
C HIS A 30 21.16 -14.11 -1.16
N ASP A 31 20.74 -15.35 -1.44
CA ASP A 31 19.38 -15.69 -1.84
C ASP A 31 18.39 -15.51 -0.68
N ASP A 32 18.82 -15.78 0.56
CA ASP A 32 17.99 -15.53 1.76
C ASP A 32 17.71 -14.03 1.94
N ILE A 33 18.70 -13.18 1.67
CA ILE A 33 18.54 -11.72 1.76
C ILE A 33 17.60 -11.22 0.66
N VAL A 34 17.74 -11.73 -0.57
CA VAL A 34 16.86 -11.35 -1.69
C VAL A 34 15.42 -11.78 -1.41
N ASN A 35 15.19 -13.01 -0.95
CA ASN A 35 13.86 -13.50 -0.59
C ASN A 35 13.25 -12.72 0.58
N THR A 36 14.03 -12.40 1.62
CA THR A 36 13.53 -11.56 2.73
C THR A 36 13.21 -10.14 2.28
N ILE A 37 14.00 -9.57 1.37
CA ILE A 37 13.70 -8.27 0.77
C ILE A 37 12.42 -8.38 -0.06
N GLU A 38 12.27 -9.40 -0.90
CA GLU A 38 11.05 -9.65 -1.67
C GLU A 38 9.83 -9.83 -0.76
N GLU A 39 9.92 -10.60 0.32
CA GLU A 39 8.87 -10.75 1.34
C GLU A 39 8.54 -9.42 2.05
N ILE A 40 9.54 -8.58 2.34
CA ILE A 40 9.33 -7.23 2.91
C ILE A 40 8.70 -6.28 1.90
N PHE A 41 9.04 -6.42 0.61
CA PHE A 41 8.43 -5.64 -0.47
C PHE A 41 7.02 -6.14 -0.84
N GLU A 42 6.74 -7.44 -0.67
CA GLU A 42 5.44 -8.07 -0.87
C GLU A 42 4.50 -7.89 0.33
N ALA A 43 5.05 -7.64 1.52
CA ALA A 43 4.31 -7.11 2.67
C ALA A 43 3.94 -5.63 2.45
N GLU A 44 3.29 -5.31 1.32
CA GLU A 44 2.55 -4.06 1.18
C GLU A 44 1.49 -4.04 2.29
N LEU A 45 1.47 -2.97 3.09
CA LEU A 45 0.38 -2.72 4.04
C LEU A 45 -0.96 -2.92 3.33
N SER A 46 -1.93 -3.50 4.03
CA SER A 46 -3.28 -3.56 3.50
C SER A 46 -3.79 -2.14 3.20
N ALA A 47 -4.67 -2.01 2.22
CA ALA A 47 -5.23 -0.72 1.87
C ALA A 47 -5.84 -0.02 3.08
N LYS A 48 -6.52 -0.80 3.95
CA LYS A 48 -7.06 -0.32 5.22
C LYS A 48 -5.98 0.32 6.10
N GLU A 49 -4.85 -0.35 6.32
CA GLU A 49 -3.74 0.19 7.11
C GLU A 49 -3.18 1.48 6.48
N MET A 50 -3.01 1.50 5.16
CA MET A 50 -2.57 2.71 4.44
C MET A 50 -3.54 3.89 4.61
N PHE A 51 -4.86 3.63 4.60
CA PHE A 51 -5.87 4.65 4.88
C PHE A 51 -5.80 5.14 6.33
N GLU A 52 -5.66 4.22 7.30
CA GLU A 52 -5.58 4.53 8.72
C GLU A 52 -4.34 5.39 9.06
N GLU A 53 -3.17 5.08 8.49
CA GLU A 53 -1.95 5.91 8.63
C GLU A 53 -2.15 7.34 8.10
N LEU A 54 -2.93 7.49 7.03
CA LEU A 54 -3.28 8.79 6.47
C LEU A 54 -4.41 9.49 7.24
N GLY A 55 -4.93 8.89 8.31
CA GLY A 55 -5.99 9.43 9.16
C GLY A 55 -7.39 9.31 8.58
N TRP A 56 -7.59 8.41 7.60
CA TRP A 56 -8.90 8.03 7.11
C TRP A 56 -9.46 6.87 7.92
N LYS A 57 -10.77 6.84 8.07
CA LYS A 57 -11.46 5.78 8.81
C LYS A 57 -12.45 5.08 7.90
N LYS A 58 -12.44 3.75 7.88
CA LYS A 58 -13.48 2.99 7.18
C LYS A 58 -14.79 3.14 7.95
N MET A 59 -15.79 3.74 7.32
CA MET A 59 -17.10 4.02 7.95
C MET A 59 -18.19 3.06 7.48
N TYR A 60 -18.05 2.53 6.27
CA TYR A 60 -19.05 1.64 5.69
C TYR A 60 -18.41 0.61 4.77
N GLU A 61 -18.96 -0.61 4.81
CA GLU A 61 -18.61 -1.70 3.91
C GLU A 61 -19.84 -2.56 3.64
N SER A 62 -20.08 -2.84 2.36
CA SER A 62 -21.14 -3.70 1.87
C SER A 62 -20.69 -4.40 0.60
N GLN A 63 -21.52 -5.29 0.08
CA GLN A 63 -21.28 -5.95 -1.20
C GLN A 63 -21.17 -4.96 -2.38
N CYS A 64 -21.77 -3.77 -2.26
CA CYS A 64 -21.81 -2.79 -3.33
C CYS A 64 -20.83 -1.63 -3.12
N SER A 65 -20.29 -1.45 -1.92
CA SER A 65 -19.41 -0.30 -1.67
C SER A 65 -18.56 -0.39 -0.41
N ILE A 66 -17.41 0.28 -0.44
CA ILE A 66 -16.56 0.58 0.71
C ILE A 66 -16.38 2.10 0.80
N ILE A 67 -16.51 2.68 2.00
CA ILE A 67 -16.40 4.14 2.20
C ILE A 67 -15.42 4.45 3.34
N TYR A 68 -14.46 5.32 3.05
CA TYR A 68 -13.53 5.91 4.00
C TYR A 68 -13.81 7.40 4.21
N GLU A 69 -13.71 7.88 5.43
CA GLU A 69 -13.93 9.29 5.79
C GLU A 69 -12.74 9.91 6.51
N LYS A 70 -12.48 11.20 6.24
CA LYS A 70 -11.53 12.04 6.96
C LYS A 70 -12.09 13.47 7.09
N GLY A 71 -12.66 13.78 8.25
CA GLY A 71 -13.39 15.02 8.46
C GLY A 71 -14.64 15.05 7.58
N PHE A 72 -14.77 16.07 6.72
CA PHE A 72 -15.87 16.18 5.74
C PHE A 72 -15.53 15.56 4.37
N ARG A 73 -14.42 14.84 4.26
CA ARG A 73 -13.99 14.22 3.00
C ARG A 73 -14.27 12.73 2.98
N THR A 74 -14.62 12.21 1.80
CA THR A 74 -14.89 10.80 1.58
C THR A 74 -14.10 10.24 0.40
N ILE A 75 -13.76 8.95 0.48
CA ILE A 75 -13.33 8.10 -0.64
C ILE A 75 -14.28 6.92 -0.68
N SER A 76 -14.92 6.70 -1.82
CA SER A 76 -15.91 5.65 -2.00
C SER A 76 -15.50 4.71 -3.13
N PHE A 77 -15.43 3.43 -2.84
CA PHE A 77 -15.25 2.36 -3.82
C PHE A 77 -16.63 1.80 -4.10
N LEU A 78 -17.13 1.96 -5.32
CA LEU A 78 -18.49 1.63 -5.71
C LEU A 78 -18.46 0.51 -6.77
N HIS A 79 -19.07 -0.63 -6.44
CA HIS A 79 -19.33 -1.71 -7.37
C HIS A 79 -20.70 -1.50 -8.01
N GLN A 80 -20.72 -0.99 -9.25
CA GLN A 80 -21.99 -0.74 -9.94
C GLN A 80 -22.54 -2.01 -10.57
N SER A 81 -23.86 -2.08 -10.71
CA SER A 81 -24.58 -3.24 -11.26
C SER A 81 -24.32 -3.53 -12.74
N ASN A 82 -23.69 -2.59 -13.45
CA ASN A 82 -23.31 -2.70 -14.86
C ASN A 82 -21.86 -3.18 -15.07
N ASN A 83 -21.24 -3.80 -14.05
CA ASN A 83 -19.82 -4.21 -14.03
C ASN A 83 -18.82 -3.05 -14.18
N VAL A 84 -19.23 -1.82 -13.87
CA VAL A 84 -18.31 -0.69 -13.80
C VAL A 84 -17.90 -0.47 -12.35
N ASN A 85 -16.60 -0.57 -12.09
CA ASN A 85 -16.02 -0.23 -10.80
C ASN A 85 -15.58 1.23 -10.79
N VAL A 86 -15.99 1.99 -9.77
CA VAL A 86 -15.69 3.42 -9.66
C VAL A 86 -15.09 3.73 -8.31
N VAL A 87 -14.04 4.56 -8.31
CA VAL A 87 -13.56 5.24 -7.11
C VAL A 87 -13.99 6.69 -7.19
N ASP A 88 -14.76 7.15 -6.21
CA ASP A 88 -15.18 8.54 -6.08
C ASP A 88 -14.47 9.20 -4.90
N SER A 89 -14.14 10.49 -5.04
CA SER A 89 -13.51 11.29 -4.00
C SER A 89 -14.16 12.66 -3.91
N SER A 90 -14.50 13.06 -2.68
CA SER A 90 -15.07 14.39 -2.44
C SER A 90 -14.01 15.51 -2.38
N GLY A 91 -12.75 15.25 -2.76
CA GLY A 91 -11.66 16.21 -2.64
C GLY A 91 -10.39 15.88 -3.42
N HIS A 92 -9.32 16.62 -3.16
CA HIS A 92 -8.03 16.39 -3.82
C HIS A 92 -7.39 15.08 -3.36
N ILE A 93 -6.82 14.34 -4.32
CA ILE A 93 -6.06 13.12 -4.10
C ILE A 93 -4.58 13.45 -4.23
N ASP A 94 -3.85 13.34 -3.13
CA ASP A 94 -2.39 13.36 -3.16
C ASP A 94 -1.80 11.99 -3.50
N MET A 95 -0.49 11.92 -3.74
CA MET A 95 0.17 10.68 -4.17
C MET A 95 0.14 9.56 -3.12
N LYS A 96 0.10 9.88 -1.83
CA LYS A 96 0.03 8.85 -0.77
C LYS A 96 -1.39 8.27 -0.73
N LEU A 97 -2.40 9.12 -0.80
CA LEU A 97 -3.79 8.71 -0.89
C LEU A 97 -4.05 7.91 -2.17
N LEU A 98 -3.48 8.32 -3.31
CA LEU A 98 -3.57 7.57 -4.55
C LEU A 98 -2.99 6.15 -4.43
N LYS A 99 -1.87 5.98 -3.71
CA LYS A 99 -1.30 4.66 -3.44
C LYS A 99 -2.24 3.80 -2.61
N ALA A 100 -2.83 4.34 -1.55
CA ALA A 100 -3.82 3.62 -0.74
C ALA A 100 -5.06 3.23 -1.55
N ILE A 101 -5.55 4.13 -2.42
CA ILE A 101 -6.64 3.87 -3.35
C ILE A 101 -6.29 2.71 -4.30
N ASN A 102 -5.11 2.75 -4.92
CA ASN A 102 -4.69 1.69 -5.82
C ASN A 102 -4.54 0.36 -5.10
N GLN A 103 -4.02 0.36 -3.86
CA GLN A 103 -3.95 -0.86 -3.06
C GLN A 103 -5.34 -1.45 -2.81
N GLN A 104 -6.32 -0.61 -2.47
CA GLN A 104 -7.70 -1.07 -2.31
C GLN A 104 -8.27 -1.66 -3.60
N CYS A 105 -7.98 -1.03 -4.75
CA CYS A 105 -8.39 -1.54 -6.05
C CYS A 105 -7.74 -2.90 -6.38
N LYS A 106 -6.46 -3.11 -6.06
CA LYS A 106 -5.79 -4.42 -6.22
C LYS A 106 -6.45 -5.48 -5.34
N GLU A 107 -6.70 -5.18 -4.06
CA GLU A 107 -7.36 -6.09 -3.12
C GLU A 107 -8.78 -6.47 -3.56
N LEU A 108 -9.47 -5.56 -4.24
CA LEU A 108 -10.79 -5.79 -4.84
C LEU A 108 -10.72 -6.51 -6.20
N GLY A 109 -9.53 -6.74 -6.75
CA GLY A 109 -9.32 -7.35 -8.08
C GLY A 109 -9.74 -6.46 -9.24
N TRP A 110 -9.70 -5.14 -9.08
CA TRP A 110 -10.12 -4.18 -10.10
C TRP A 110 -8.99 -3.81 -11.07
N ILE A 111 -7.74 -3.89 -10.62
CA ILE A 111 -6.51 -3.59 -11.36
C ILE A 111 -5.38 -4.55 -10.98
#